data_AF-A0AAD3H3M6-F1
#
_entry.id   AF-A0AAD3H3M6-F1
#
_cell.length_a   1.000
_cell.length_b   1.000
_cell.length_c   1.000
_cell.angle_alpha   90.00
_cell.angle_beta   90.00
_cell.angle_gamma   90.00
#
_symmetry.space_group_name_H-M   'P 1'
#
loop_
_entity.id
_entity.type
_entity.pdbx_description
1 polymer ?
#
loop_
_entity_poly.entity_id
_entity_poly.type
_entity_poly.pdbx_seq_one_letter_code
_entity_poly.pdbx_strand_id
1 'polypeptide(L)'
;MFQRSAGFISRTVQRASKDAKGATSALILAGVTAATVAIDYTQNKRTSTESDVSYAVQQELPVFASSSDPLIGASEKIWSGETDEQVAFKITSPDKIKASEKTELSKGMNALNRVISPAHPVATSATQLTRQETKWLQREGHVTTKKMYFYKKPMVKSSLQQRVSIFAGPSSEQLGGDVAQLLGMPLSSMQVGQFADGETAVKLDNAVRGKDVFVINSTTSTDHLMELLLTVSTLRRASAKNITAIIPYYGYSRQDRKAGMAREPIAAADVAKMLETVGVDKVMCLDLHNDSLRGFFSPDVPVEHLLPGPVAAAYFHEELEDPSKDPEKFPDVTIVAAHEGHVYRAKEFRKVLQKLSGKEIGLAYISKVRQYPGQKSYEPYLVGDVDGQTCIVIDDIINTGETMKLCVEQLKASGAKNVYAWATHGVFGEHNKNAATKLQECDSLDYALISNTVTTKDLPQKIKKLNVAPLVAEAIARSLYNQSITGILNLDTMGADKDAGK
;
A
#
# COMPACT_ATOMS: atom_id res chain seq x y z
N MET A 1 -42.43 -2.76 29.45
CA MET A 1 -41.07 -3.18 29.91
C MET A 1 -40.22 -2.00 30.36
N PHE A 2 -40.20 -0.87 29.64
CA PHE A 2 -39.44 0.35 30.01
C PHE A 2 -39.67 0.85 31.45
N GLN A 3 -40.93 0.94 31.91
CA GLN A 3 -41.25 1.33 33.29
C GLN A 3 -40.76 0.32 34.36
N ARG A 4 -40.63 -0.97 34.01
CA ARG A 4 -40.09 -1.98 34.94
C ARG A 4 -38.56 -1.88 35.05
N SER A 5 -37.88 -1.55 33.94
CA SER A 5 -36.44 -1.30 33.92
C SER A 5 -36.07 0.00 34.65
N ALA A 6 -36.83 1.09 34.43
CA ALA A 6 -36.65 2.35 35.14
C ALA A 6 -36.89 2.20 36.66
N GLY A 7 -37.90 1.43 37.07
CA GLY A 7 -38.17 1.14 38.48
C GLY A 7 -37.15 0.19 39.15
N PHE A 8 -36.40 -0.59 38.36
CA PHE A 8 -35.29 -1.42 38.84
C PHE A 8 -34.02 -0.57 38.99
N ILE A 9 -33.77 0.34 38.05
CA ILE A 9 -32.65 1.28 38.05
C ILE A 9 -32.79 2.28 39.21
N SER A 10 -33.97 2.89 39.40
CA SER A 10 -34.22 3.80 40.53
C SER A 10 -33.99 3.13 41.89
N ARG A 11 -34.39 1.86 42.04
CA ARG A 11 -34.15 1.08 43.27
C ARG A 11 -32.69 0.67 43.44
N THR A 12 -31.97 0.42 42.36
CA THR A 12 -30.55 0.06 42.37
C THR A 12 -29.68 1.28 42.69
N VAL A 13 -30.01 2.43 42.10
CA VAL A 13 -29.38 3.73 42.39
C VAL A 13 -29.69 4.19 43.82
N GLN A 14 -30.94 4.04 44.30
CA GLN A 14 -31.27 4.35 45.70
C GLN A 14 -30.55 3.44 46.70
N ARG A 15 -30.42 2.12 46.41
CA ARG A 15 -29.63 1.19 47.24
C ARG A 15 -28.14 1.54 47.20
N ALA A 16 -27.58 1.79 46.02
CA ALA A 16 -26.19 2.20 45.86
C ALA A 16 -25.89 3.54 46.56
N SER A 17 -26.85 4.48 46.59
CA SER A 17 -26.72 5.75 47.32
C SER A 17 -26.75 5.61 48.84
N LYS A 18 -27.41 4.56 49.37
CA LYS A 18 -27.46 4.29 50.81
C LYS A 18 -26.18 3.62 51.32
N ASP A 19 -25.52 2.83 50.47
CA ASP A 19 -24.29 2.10 50.83
C ASP A 19 -23.01 2.88 50.46
N ALA A 20 -23.08 3.79 49.49
CA ALA A 20 -21.96 4.66 49.14
C ALA A 20 -21.86 5.83 50.14
N LYS A 21 -20.89 5.76 51.05
CA LYS A 21 -20.45 6.92 51.84
C LYS A 21 -19.79 7.96 50.93
N GLY A 22 -20.59 8.75 50.23
CA GLY A 22 -20.14 9.92 49.46
C GLY A 22 -20.97 10.18 48.21
N ALA A 23 -21.50 11.41 48.09
CA ALA A 23 -22.28 11.89 46.94
C ALA A 23 -21.55 11.71 45.59
N THR A 24 -20.22 11.75 45.60
CA THR A 24 -19.34 11.64 44.43
C THR A 24 -19.43 10.27 43.73
N SER A 25 -19.52 9.17 44.48
CA SER A 25 -19.60 7.82 43.91
C SER A 25 -20.96 7.54 43.29
N ALA A 26 -22.03 8.10 43.87
CA ALA A 26 -23.39 7.99 43.33
C ALA A 26 -23.57 8.78 42.02
N LEU A 27 -22.94 9.95 41.90
CA LEU A 27 -22.94 10.78 40.68
C LEU A 27 -22.17 10.12 39.53
N ILE A 28 -21.03 9.48 39.81
CA ILE A 28 -20.24 8.75 38.80
C ILE A 28 -20.99 7.51 38.33
N LEU A 29 -21.63 6.76 39.23
CA LEU A 29 -22.42 5.58 38.85
C LEU A 29 -23.64 5.97 38.00
N ALA A 30 -24.29 7.10 38.31
CA ALA A 30 -25.41 7.63 37.53
C ALA A 30 -24.97 8.06 36.11
N GLY A 31 -23.84 8.77 35.97
CA GLY A 31 -23.28 9.16 34.68
C GLY A 31 -22.86 7.98 33.81
N VAL A 32 -22.24 6.95 34.40
CA VAL A 32 -21.88 5.70 33.70
C VAL A 32 -23.12 4.92 33.26
N THR A 33 -24.17 4.89 34.09
CA THR A 33 -25.43 4.21 33.75
C THR A 33 -26.16 4.92 32.62
N ALA A 34 -26.23 6.26 32.64
CA ALA A 34 -26.82 7.06 31.57
C ALA A 34 -26.08 6.89 30.23
N ALA A 35 -24.74 6.89 30.26
CA ALA A 35 -23.91 6.63 29.08
C ALA A 35 -24.10 5.21 28.52
N THR A 36 -24.23 4.21 29.39
CA THR A 36 -24.46 2.81 28.97
C THR A 36 -25.84 2.62 28.33
N VAL A 37 -26.87 3.29 28.87
CA VAL A 37 -28.22 3.28 28.30
C VAL A 37 -28.25 4.00 26.94
N ALA A 38 -27.53 5.11 26.77
CA ALA A 38 -27.42 5.79 25.47
C ALA A 38 -26.71 4.92 24.41
N ILE A 39 -25.66 4.20 24.79
CA ILE A 39 -24.90 3.30 23.90
C ILE A 39 -25.75 2.09 23.49
N ASP A 40 -26.40 1.41 24.43
CA ASP A 40 -27.25 0.24 24.14
C ASP A 40 -28.45 0.61 23.25
N TYR A 41 -28.95 1.85 23.38
CA TYR A 41 -29.99 2.41 22.54
C TYR A 41 -29.53 2.68 21.10
N THR A 42 -28.31 3.22 20.91
CA THR A 42 -27.74 3.44 19.56
C THR A 42 -27.39 2.14 18.81
N GLN A 43 -27.00 1.09 19.53
CA GLN A 43 -26.57 -0.18 18.91
C GLN A 43 -27.74 -1.08 18.51
N ASN A 44 -28.88 -1.03 19.21
CA ASN A 44 -30.00 -1.96 19.01
C ASN A 44 -31.12 -1.48 18.08
N LYS A 45 -30.96 -0.35 17.36
CA LYS A 45 -31.89 0.20 16.33
C LYS A 45 -33.37 -0.09 16.61
N ARG A 46 -33.91 0.40 17.73
CA ARG A 46 -35.37 0.38 17.98
C ARG A 46 -35.99 1.72 17.60
N THR A 47 -37.15 1.63 16.95
CA THR A 47 -37.90 2.71 16.31
C THR A 47 -38.40 3.75 17.31
N SER A 48 -37.64 4.81 17.50
CA SER A 48 -38.10 6.08 18.06
C SER A 48 -37.19 7.20 17.52
N THR A 49 -37.76 8.38 17.29
CA THR A 49 -37.12 9.46 16.53
C THR A 49 -36.05 10.18 17.34
N GLU A 50 -35.13 10.86 16.65
CA GLU A 50 -34.00 11.65 17.21
C GLU A 50 -34.42 12.61 18.35
N SER A 51 -35.69 13.03 18.35
CA SER A 51 -36.36 13.81 19.40
C SER A 51 -36.39 13.15 20.78
N ASP A 52 -36.55 11.82 20.83
CA ASP A 52 -36.80 11.09 22.08
C ASP A 52 -35.50 10.90 22.88
N VAL A 53 -34.36 10.81 22.17
CA VAL A 53 -33.02 10.73 22.75
C VAL A 53 -32.57 12.09 23.28
N SER A 54 -32.81 13.16 22.53
CA SER A 54 -32.56 14.53 23.01
C SER A 54 -33.39 14.86 24.25
N TYR A 55 -34.66 14.42 24.32
CA TYR A 55 -35.51 14.63 25.49
C TYR A 55 -35.02 13.88 26.74
N ALA A 56 -34.57 12.63 26.60
CA ALA A 56 -34.02 11.84 27.71
C ALA A 56 -32.71 12.44 28.25
N VAL A 57 -31.85 12.92 27.36
CA VAL A 57 -30.58 13.59 27.72
C VAL A 57 -30.85 14.97 28.35
N GLN A 58 -31.83 15.74 27.84
CA GLN A 58 -32.20 17.06 28.37
C GLN A 58 -32.97 17.02 29.69
N GLN A 59 -33.67 15.92 30.03
CA GLN A 59 -34.39 15.79 31.31
C GLN A 59 -33.49 15.34 32.47
N GLU A 60 -32.42 14.58 32.21
CA GLU A 60 -31.56 14.02 33.27
C GLU A 60 -30.26 14.82 33.53
N LEU A 61 -29.78 15.60 32.57
CA LEU A 61 -28.60 16.48 32.76
C LEU A 61 -28.81 17.74 33.65
N PRO A 62 -30.01 18.36 33.75
CA PRO A 62 -30.19 19.58 34.56
C PRO A 62 -30.04 19.36 36.08
N VAL A 63 -30.03 18.10 36.55
CA VAL A 63 -29.76 17.79 37.96
C VAL A 63 -28.28 18.03 38.31
N PHE A 64 -27.38 18.02 37.32
CA PHE A 64 -25.93 18.18 37.51
C PHE A 64 -25.47 19.65 37.53
N ALA A 65 -26.18 20.55 36.85
CA ALA A 65 -25.76 21.96 36.73
C ALA A 65 -26.05 22.82 37.97
N SER A 66 -26.82 22.31 38.95
CA SER A 66 -27.19 23.04 40.17
C SER A 66 -26.49 22.54 41.44
N SER A 67 -25.60 21.55 41.35
CA SER A 67 -24.84 21.09 42.52
C SER A 67 -23.72 22.07 42.84
N SER A 68 -23.71 22.62 44.06
CA SER A 68 -22.68 23.52 44.57
C SER A 68 -21.37 22.79 44.96
N ASP A 69 -21.08 21.63 44.35
CA ASP A 69 -19.97 20.76 44.73
C ASP A 69 -18.69 21.13 43.94
N PRO A 70 -17.57 21.54 44.58
CA PRO A 70 -16.43 22.15 43.89
C PRO A 70 -15.55 21.17 43.08
N LEU A 71 -15.95 19.90 42.94
CA LEU A 71 -15.11 18.82 42.43
C LEU A 71 -15.31 18.50 40.93
N ILE A 72 -16.33 19.05 40.29
CA ILE A 72 -16.62 18.83 38.87
C ILE A 72 -16.89 20.18 38.20
N GLY A 73 -15.89 20.70 37.47
CA GLY A 73 -16.10 21.83 36.56
C GLY A 73 -16.49 21.32 35.18
N ALA A 74 -17.75 21.51 34.78
CA ALA A 74 -18.14 21.35 33.38
C ALA A 74 -17.65 22.59 32.60
N SER A 75 -16.81 22.41 31.59
CA SER A 75 -16.58 23.48 30.62
C SER A 75 -17.80 23.56 29.71
N GLU A 76 -18.54 24.66 29.75
CA GLU A 76 -19.60 24.95 28.79
C GLU A 76 -19.03 25.00 27.37
N LYS A 77 -19.25 23.93 26.60
CA LYS A 77 -19.45 23.99 25.16
C LYS A 77 -20.54 22.98 24.81
N ILE A 78 -21.77 23.47 24.85
CA ILE A 78 -22.94 22.72 24.45
C ILE A 78 -22.96 22.72 22.92
N TRP A 79 -22.74 21.54 22.36
CA TRP A 79 -23.20 21.04 21.07
C TRP A 79 -23.73 22.11 20.09
N SER A 80 -22.86 22.58 19.19
CA SER A 80 -23.26 23.34 17.99
C SER A 80 -23.00 22.51 16.74
N GLY A 81 -23.85 21.50 16.50
CA GLY A 81 -24.24 20.92 15.20
C GLY A 81 -23.22 20.52 14.10
N GLU A 82 -21.92 20.86 14.14
CA GLU A 82 -21.05 20.77 12.95
C GLU A 82 -19.62 20.26 13.19
N THR A 83 -19.26 19.78 14.38
CA THR A 83 -17.93 19.17 14.62
C THR A 83 -17.99 18.05 15.66
N ASP A 84 -17.38 16.89 15.35
CA ASP A 84 -17.07 15.83 16.32
C ASP A 84 -16.01 16.32 17.34
N GLU A 85 -16.38 17.20 18.26
CA GLU A 85 -15.59 17.45 19.47
C GLU A 85 -15.93 16.37 20.51
N GLN A 86 -14.91 15.64 20.99
CA GLN A 86 -15.06 14.69 22.08
C GLN A 86 -15.45 15.42 23.38
N VAL A 87 -16.51 14.97 24.04
CA VAL A 87 -16.82 15.41 25.41
C VAL A 87 -15.76 14.82 26.34
N ALA A 88 -14.76 15.63 26.71
CA ALA A 88 -13.76 15.26 27.71
C ALA A 88 -14.23 15.71 29.10
N PHE A 89 -14.54 14.76 29.99
CA PHE A 89 -14.73 15.06 31.40
C PHE A 89 -13.37 15.33 32.05
N LYS A 90 -13.13 16.55 32.50
CA LYS A 90 -11.90 16.92 33.21
C LYS A 90 -12.16 16.95 34.71
N ILE A 91 -11.50 16.07 35.46
CA ILE A 91 -11.48 16.15 36.93
C ILE A 91 -10.62 17.34 37.31
N THR A 92 -11.22 18.41 37.80
CA THR A 92 -10.55 19.69 38.08
C THR A 92 -9.74 19.69 39.39
N SER A 93 -9.82 18.63 40.21
CA SER A 93 -9.03 18.50 41.45
C SER A 93 -8.74 17.02 41.81
N PRO A 94 -7.72 16.39 41.18
CA PRO A 94 -7.39 14.97 41.37
C PRO A 94 -6.91 14.62 42.78
N ASP A 95 -6.42 15.61 43.52
CA ASP A 95 -5.74 15.45 44.81
C ASP A 95 -6.69 15.29 46.00
N LYS A 96 -7.99 15.52 45.79
CA LYS A 96 -9.03 15.39 46.82
C LYS A 96 -9.74 14.03 46.81
N ILE A 97 -9.42 13.14 45.87
CA ILE A 97 -10.01 11.80 45.77
C ILE A 97 -9.27 10.84 46.69
N LYS A 98 -9.97 10.21 47.65
CA LYS A 98 -9.35 9.25 48.57
C LYS A 98 -8.84 8.04 47.79
N ALA A 99 -7.75 7.43 48.24
CA ALA A 99 -7.12 6.29 47.55
C ALA A 99 -8.09 5.12 47.30
N SER A 100 -9.04 4.90 48.21
CA SER A 100 -10.10 3.88 48.07
C SER A 100 -11.08 4.15 46.92
N GLU A 101 -11.28 5.42 46.55
CA GLU A 101 -12.22 5.85 45.50
C GLU A 101 -11.57 5.83 44.11
N LYS A 102 -10.24 6.03 44.02
CA LYS A 102 -9.48 5.90 42.76
C LYS A 102 -9.56 4.49 42.17
N THR A 103 -9.60 3.47 43.01
CA THR A 103 -9.68 2.07 42.58
C THR A 103 -11.03 1.74 41.96
N GLU A 104 -12.14 2.24 42.53
CA GLU A 104 -13.48 2.05 41.97
C GLU A 104 -13.70 2.88 40.69
N LEU A 105 -13.16 4.10 40.62
CA LEU A 105 -13.10 4.91 39.39
C LEU A 105 -12.33 4.19 38.26
N SER A 106 -11.17 3.60 38.58
CA SER A 106 -10.37 2.85 37.63
C SER A 106 -11.09 1.58 37.15
N LYS A 107 -11.75 0.84 38.05
CA LYS A 107 -12.58 -0.31 37.67
C LYS A 107 -13.76 0.09 36.77
N GLY A 108 -14.42 1.21 37.08
CA GLY A 108 -15.51 1.77 36.27
C GLY A 108 -15.03 2.17 34.86
N MET A 109 -13.91 2.88 34.76
CA MET A 109 -13.29 3.24 33.47
C MET A 109 -12.80 2.03 32.68
N ASN A 110 -12.27 0.99 33.35
CA ASN A 110 -11.86 -0.25 32.70
C ASN A 110 -13.06 -1.08 32.22
N ALA A 111 -14.18 -1.06 32.94
CA ALA A 111 -15.44 -1.64 32.49
C ALA A 111 -16.00 -0.87 31.28
N LEU A 112 -15.94 0.46 31.29
CA LEU A 112 -16.29 1.31 30.15
C LEU A 112 -15.44 0.98 28.91
N ASN A 113 -14.11 0.88 29.08
CA ASN A 113 -13.19 0.54 28.00
C ASN A 113 -13.39 -0.88 27.46
N ARG A 114 -13.93 -1.82 28.25
CA ARG A 114 -14.31 -3.16 27.77
C ARG A 114 -15.61 -3.16 26.97
N VAL A 115 -16.52 -2.24 27.24
CA VAL A 115 -17.81 -2.10 26.53
C VAL A 115 -17.67 -1.22 25.27
N ILE A 116 -16.73 -0.28 25.26
CA ILE A 116 -16.47 0.65 24.14
C ILE A 116 -15.45 0.07 23.13
N SER A 117 -14.83 -1.09 23.40
CA SER A 117 -13.88 -1.71 22.48
C SER A 117 -14.61 -2.57 21.44
N PRO A 118 -14.74 -2.16 20.16
CA PRO A 118 -14.82 -3.14 19.11
C PRO A 118 -13.46 -3.85 19.10
N ALA A 119 -13.46 -5.17 18.96
CA ALA A 119 -12.23 -5.93 18.76
C ALA A 119 -11.46 -5.32 17.58
N HIS A 120 -10.45 -4.49 17.88
CA HIS A 120 -9.24 -4.14 17.13
C HIS A 120 -8.69 -2.82 17.70
N PRO A 121 -7.46 -2.79 18.24
CA PRO A 121 -6.85 -1.53 18.63
C PRO A 121 -6.64 -0.66 17.37
N VAL A 122 -7.21 0.54 17.37
CA VAL A 122 -6.86 1.59 16.41
C VAL A 122 -5.48 2.10 16.80
N ALA A 123 -4.44 1.49 16.21
CA ALA A 123 -3.06 1.91 16.39
C ALA A 123 -2.83 3.24 15.65
N THR A 124 -2.50 4.29 16.41
CA THR A 124 -2.09 5.61 15.90
C THR A 124 -0.57 5.71 15.63
N SER A 125 0.14 4.58 15.66
CA SER A 125 1.52 4.45 15.15
C SER A 125 1.51 3.39 14.05
N ALA A 126 2.14 3.67 12.91
CA ALA A 126 2.26 2.71 11.81
C ALA A 126 3.03 1.47 12.27
N THR A 127 2.33 0.44 12.75
CA THR A 127 2.91 -0.84 13.10
C THR A 127 3.27 -1.61 11.83
N GLN A 128 4.42 -2.30 11.83
CA GLN A 128 4.74 -3.24 10.76
C GLN A 128 3.64 -4.29 10.64
N LEU A 129 3.25 -4.60 9.41
CA LEU A 129 2.28 -5.65 9.13
C LEU A 129 2.87 -7.01 9.53
N THR A 130 2.14 -7.80 10.30
CA THR A 130 2.57 -9.16 10.63
C THR A 130 2.36 -10.08 9.42
N ARG A 131 3.18 -11.14 9.34
CA ARG A 131 3.04 -12.17 8.30
C ARG A 131 1.66 -12.85 8.29
N GLN A 132 0.99 -12.92 9.44
CA GLN A 132 -0.37 -13.46 9.53
C GLN A 132 -1.39 -12.52 8.89
N GLU A 133 -1.29 -11.21 9.13
CA GLU A 133 -2.16 -10.19 8.56
C GLU A 133 -2.01 -10.03 7.05
N THR A 134 -0.88 -10.46 6.48
CA THR A 134 -0.55 -10.31 5.05
C THR A 134 -0.44 -11.63 4.31
N LYS A 135 -0.85 -12.74 4.92
CA LYS A 135 -0.86 -14.05 4.25
C LYS A 135 -1.61 -14.03 2.91
N TRP A 136 -2.65 -13.19 2.82
CA TRP A 136 -3.42 -13.00 1.60
C TRP A 136 -2.62 -12.35 0.45
N LEU A 137 -1.51 -11.63 0.72
CA LEU A 137 -0.62 -11.11 -0.33
C LEU A 137 0.10 -12.23 -1.11
N GLN A 138 0.13 -13.44 -0.54
CA GLN A 138 0.73 -14.64 -1.15
C GLN A 138 -0.29 -15.49 -1.92
N ARG A 139 -1.52 -14.98 -2.13
CA ARG A 139 -2.53 -15.65 -2.95
C ARG A 139 -2.04 -15.84 -4.39
N GLU A 140 -2.59 -16.82 -5.08
CA GLU A 140 -2.32 -17.06 -6.52
C GLU A 140 -0.83 -17.25 -6.86
N GLY A 141 -0.06 -17.84 -5.93
CA GLY A 141 1.36 -18.10 -6.11
C GLY A 141 2.25 -16.86 -6.01
N HIS A 142 1.70 -15.72 -5.57
CA HIS A 142 2.51 -14.53 -5.28
C HIS A 142 3.46 -14.79 -4.10
N VAL A 143 4.62 -14.17 -4.17
CA VAL A 143 5.62 -14.15 -3.10
C VAL A 143 5.76 -12.74 -2.53
N THR A 144 6.33 -12.67 -1.34
CA THR A 144 6.52 -11.43 -0.58
C THR A 144 7.70 -11.63 0.38
N THR A 145 8.25 -10.55 0.94
CA THR A 145 9.34 -10.66 1.92
C THR A 145 8.84 -11.21 3.26
N LYS A 146 9.52 -12.19 3.84
CA LYS A 146 9.23 -12.85 5.13
C LYS A 146 9.34 -11.90 6.32
N LYS A 147 10.36 -11.03 6.34
CA LYS A 147 10.64 -10.06 7.42
C LYS A 147 9.92 -8.72 7.22
N MET A 148 9.13 -8.61 6.16
CA MET A 148 8.21 -7.50 5.94
C MET A 148 8.87 -6.10 5.95
N TYR A 149 10.13 -6.00 5.48
CA TYR A 149 10.99 -4.80 5.61
C TYR A 149 10.33 -3.48 5.19
N PHE A 150 9.38 -3.53 4.25
CA PHE A 150 8.73 -2.38 3.64
C PHE A 150 7.25 -2.24 3.99
N TYR A 151 6.70 -3.20 4.71
CA TYR A 151 5.26 -3.36 4.84
C TYR A 151 4.81 -2.79 6.17
N LYS A 152 4.64 -1.47 6.21
CA LYS A 152 3.90 -0.81 7.29
C LYS A 152 2.41 -0.90 6.98
N LYS A 153 1.56 -0.91 8.00
CA LYS A 153 0.11 -0.78 7.82
C LYS A 153 -0.19 0.70 7.50
N PRO A 154 -0.34 1.12 6.23
CA PRO A 154 -0.57 2.52 5.92
C PRO A 154 -2.06 2.76 6.12
N MET A 155 -2.49 3.09 7.34
CA MET A 155 -3.90 3.35 7.58
C MET A 155 -4.24 4.77 7.14
N VAL A 156 -5.20 4.90 6.21
CA VAL A 156 -5.82 6.18 5.91
C VAL A 156 -6.80 6.49 7.05
N LYS A 157 -6.60 7.61 7.76
CA LYS A 157 -7.50 8.06 8.84
C LYS A 157 -8.94 8.15 8.33
N SER A 158 -9.93 7.80 9.14
CA SER A 158 -11.35 7.81 8.74
C SER A 158 -11.81 9.16 8.15
N SER A 159 -11.27 10.28 8.65
CA SER A 159 -11.54 11.63 8.13
C SER A 159 -11.01 11.89 6.70
N LEU A 160 -10.00 11.13 6.27
CA LEU A 160 -9.49 11.16 4.89
C LEU A 160 -10.23 10.17 3.99
N GLN A 161 -10.69 9.04 4.52
CA GLN A 161 -11.37 8.00 3.72
C GLN A 161 -12.59 8.55 2.98
N GLN A 162 -13.34 9.49 3.57
CA GLN A 162 -14.50 10.13 2.90
C GLN A 162 -14.11 11.05 1.74
N ARG A 163 -12.86 11.51 1.70
CA ARG A 163 -12.34 12.46 0.69
C ARG A 163 -11.47 11.78 -0.37
N VAL A 164 -11.27 10.47 -0.26
CA VAL A 164 -10.38 9.71 -1.15
C VAL A 164 -11.17 8.62 -1.85
N SER A 165 -10.81 8.32 -3.10
CA SER A 165 -11.35 7.16 -3.82
C SER A 165 -10.26 6.46 -4.61
N ILE A 166 -10.28 5.12 -4.60
CA ILE A 166 -9.29 4.29 -5.28
C ILE A 166 -10.04 3.45 -6.30
N PHE A 167 -9.67 3.56 -7.56
CA PHE A 167 -10.18 2.75 -8.67
C PHE A 167 -9.06 1.88 -9.23
N ALA A 168 -9.43 0.75 -9.84
CA ALA A 168 -8.52 -0.10 -10.57
C ALA A 168 -9.14 -0.48 -11.90
N GLY A 169 -8.40 -0.28 -13.00
CA GLY A 169 -8.84 -0.72 -14.31
C GLY A 169 -8.65 -2.22 -14.52
N PRO A 170 -9.20 -2.78 -15.62
CA PRO A 170 -9.18 -4.21 -15.92
C PRO A 170 -7.77 -4.84 -15.86
N SER A 171 -6.74 -4.10 -16.30
CA SER A 171 -5.36 -4.59 -16.31
C SER A 171 -4.75 -4.80 -14.91
N SER A 172 -5.34 -4.20 -13.87
CA SER A 172 -4.73 -4.03 -12.54
C SER A 172 -5.72 -4.27 -11.39
N GLU A 173 -6.86 -4.92 -11.64
CA GLU A 173 -7.91 -5.14 -10.64
C GLU A 173 -7.39 -5.81 -9.36
N GLN A 174 -6.61 -6.88 -9.50
CA GLN A 174 -6.02 -7.60 -8.38
C GLN A 174 -5.06 -6.71 -7.57
N LEU A 175 -4.13 -6.02 -8.25
CA LEU A 175 -3.16 -5.14 -7.60
C LEU A 175 -3.87 -3.98 -6.90
N GLY A 176 -4.89 -3.38 -7.53
CA GLY A 176 -5.66 -2.29 -6.94
C GLY A 176 -6.50 -2.72 -5.74
N GLY A 177 -7.08 -3.92 -5.77
CA GLY A 177 -7.76 -4.52 -4.62
C GLY A 177 -6.81 -4.75 -3.45
N ASP A 178 -5.61 -5.28 -3.71
CA ASP A 178 -4.57 -5.46 -2.68
C ASP A 178 -4.16 -4.11 -2.08
N VAL A 179 -3.94 -3.09 -2.90
CA VAL A 179 -3.59 -1.73 -2.46
C VAL A 179 -4.69 -1.11 -1.59
N ALA A 180 -5.95 -1.21 -2.01
CA ALA A 180 -7.09 -0.68 -1.26
C ALA A 180 -7.22 -1.37 0.11
N GLN A 181 -7.08 -2.70 0.15
CA GLN A 181 -7.11 -3.47 1.38
C GLN A 181 -6.01 -3.06 2.36
N LEU A 182 -4.78 -2.83 1.86
CA LEU A 182 -3.66 -2.36 2.70
C LEU A 182 -3.91 -0.96 3.27
N LEU A 183 -4.55 -0.08 2.49
CA LEU A 183 -4.91 1.27 2.92
C LEU A 183 -6.09 1.32 3.91
N GLY A 184 -6.76 0.18 4.13
CA GLY A 184 -7.96 0.10 4.94
C GLY A 184 -9.16 0.77 4.28
N MET A 185 -9.21 0.78 2.95
CA MET A 185 -10.25 1.42 2.15
C MET A 185 -10.91 0.42 1.19
N PRO A 186 -12.21 0.57 0.89
CA PRO A 186 -12.82 -0.21 -0.18
C PRO A 186 -12.32 0.27 -1.54
N LEU A 187 -12.17 -0.66 -2.49
CA LEU A 187 -12.00 -0.31 -3.89
C LEU A 187 -13.31 0.29 -4.40
N SER A 188 -13.23 1.45 -5.05
CA SER A 188 -14.38 2.13 -5.62
C SER A 188 -14.84 1.42 -6.88
N SER A 189 -16.15 1.22 -7.00
CA SER A 189 -16.75 0.49 -8.11
C SER A 189 -16.85 1.34 -9.37
N MET A 190 -16.39 0.78 -10.48
CA MET A 190 -16.61 1.30 -11.83
C MET A 190 -16.82 0.15 -12.81
N GLN A 191 -17.55 0.44 -13.87
CA GLN A 191 -17.77 -0.48 -14.98
C GLN A 191 -16.89 -0.04 -16.13
N VAL A 192 -16.01 -0.94 -16.57
CA VAL A 192 -15.18 -0.78 -17.75
C VAL A 192 -15.47 -1.95 -18.66
N GLY A 193 -15.84 -1.68 -19.90
CA GLY A 193 -16.18 -2.70 -20.88
C GLY A 193 -16.06 -2.18 -22.30
N GLN A 194 -16.52 -2.99 -23.25
CA GLN A 194 -16.52 -2.65 -24.67
C GLN A 194 -17.94 -2.76 -25.24
N PHE A 195 -18.29 -1.86 -26.15
CA PHE A 195 -19.45 -2.02 -27.03
C PHE A 195 -19.19 -3.14 -28.05
N ALA A 196 -20.22 -3.54 -28.80
CA ALA A 196 -20.14 -4.65 -29.74
C ALA A 196 -19.13 -4.42 -30.90
N ASP A 197 -18.77 -3.17 -31.17
CA ASP A 197 -17.77 -2.75 -32.16
C ASP A 197 -16.36 -2.58 -31.57
N GLY A 198 -16.18 -2.83 -30.28
CA GLY A 198 -14.89 -2.73 -29.57
C GLY A 198 -14.62 -1.37 -28.92
N GLU A 199 -15.52 -0.38 -29.03
CA GLU A 199 -15.33 0.91 -28.38
C GLU A 199 -15.38 0.78 -26.85
N THR A 200 -14.39 1.34 -26.16
CA THR A 200 -14.31 1.32 -24.69
C THR A 200 -15.40 2.20 -24.06
N ALA A 201 -16.14 1.64 -23.11
CA ALA A 201 -17.13 2.33 -22.30
C ALA A 201 -16.71 2.34 -20.82
N VAL A 202 -16.79 3.50 -20.17
CA VAL A 202 -16.48 3.67 -18.75
C VAL A 202 -17.63 4.35 -18.02
N LYS A 203 -18.03 3.80 -16.87
CA LYS A 203 -19.04 4.37 -15.98
C LYS A 203 -18.63 4.22 -14.52
N LEU A 204 -18.70 5.31 -13.75
CA LEU A 204 -18.50 5.29 -12.30
C LEU A 204 -19.82 4.97 -11.60
N ASP A 205 -19.78 4.13 -10.56
CA ASP A 205 -21.00 3.81 -9.80
C ASP A 205 -21.27 4.83 -8.68
N ASN A 206 -20.23 5.52 -8.20
CA ASN A 206 -20.31 6.43 -7.05
C ASN A 206 -19.77 7.82 -7.36
N ALA A 207 -20.27 8.82 -6.62
CA ALA A 207 -19.82 10.20 -6.76
C ALA A 207 -18.36 10.39 -6.28
N VAL A 208 -17.57 11.08 -7.11
CA VAL A 208 -16.17 11.44 -6.86
C VAL A 208 -15.95 12.96 -6.71
N ARG A 209 -17.03 13.74 -6.68
CA ARG A 209 -16.97 15.21 -6.61
C ARG A 209 -16.15 15.66 -5.40
N GLY A 210 -15.14 16.49 -5.66
CA GLY A 210 -14.29 17.09 -4.62
C GLY A 210 -13.31 16.11 -3.96
N LYS A 211 -13.25 14.85 -4.40
CA LYS A 211 -12.35 13.83 -3.83
C LYS A 211 -10.98 13.83 -4.50
N ASP A 212 -9.98 13.39 -3.76
CA ASP A 212 -8.68 12.98 -4.26
C ASP A 212 -8.78 11.54 -4.77
N VAL A 213 -8.59 11.34 -6.06
CA VAL A 213 -8.81 10.05 -6.73
C VAL A 213 -7.50 9.44 -7.19
N PHE A 214 -7.32 8.16 -6.91
CA PHE A 214 -6.23 7.34 -7.43
C PHE A 214 -6.82 6.30 -8.38
N VAL A 215 -6.30 6.20 -9.60
CA VAL A 215 -6.68 5.16 -10.57
C VAL A 215 -5.46 4.30 -10.89
N ILE A 216 -5.54 3.00 -10.61
CA ILE A 216 -4.46 2.04 -10.84
C ILE A 216 -4.75 1.29 -12.14
N ASN A 217 -3.96 1.53 -13.20
CA ASN A 217 -4.10 0.80 -14.45
C ASN A 217 -2.78 0.75 -15.22
N SER A 218 -2.28 -0.45 -15.48
CA SER A 218 -1.17 -0.70 -16.39
C SER A 218 -1.61 -0.57 -17.85
N THR A 219 -0.75 -0.03 -18.70
CA THR A 219 -1.04 0.21 -20.12
C THR A 219 -0.42 -0.88 -21.00
N THR A 220 -0.75 -2.14 -20.72
CA THR A 220 -0.14 -3.31 -21.40
C THR A 220 -0.63 -3.52 -22.84
N SER A 221 -1.75 -2.90 -23.20
CA SER A 221 -2.33 -2.89 -24.56
C SER A 221 -2.85 -1.49 -24.91
N THR A 222 -3.23 -1.29 -26.17
CA THR A 222 -3.95 -0.08 -26.62
C THR A 222 -5.28 0.11 -25.91
N ASP A 223 -6.00 -0.99 -25.68
CA ASP A 223 -7.31 -0.96 -25.03
C ASP A 223 -7.14 -0.51 -23.58
N HIS A 224 -6.15 -1.06 -22.85
CA HIS A 224 -5.87 -0.62 -21.49
C HIS A 224 -5.42 0.85 -21.41
N LEU A 225 -4.74 1.37 -22.45
CA LEU A 225 -4.45 2.79 -22.55
C LEU A 225 -5.73 3.61 -22.73
N MET A 226 -6.62 3.20 -23.64
CA MET A 226 -7.90 3.89 -23.86
C MET A 226 -8.81 3.83 -22.63
N GLU A 227 -8.87 2.69 -21.93
CA GLU A 227 -9.58 2.54 -20.66
C GLU A 227 -9.08 3.53 -19.61
N LEU A 228 -7.75 3.69 -19.47
CA LEU A 228 -7.17 4.65 -18.53
C LEU A 228 -7.53 6.09 -18.93
N LEU A 229 -7.36 6.45 -20.20
CA LEU A 229 -7.66 7.79 -20.72
C LEU A 229 -9.13 8.16 -20.51
N LEU A 230 -10.05 7.26 -20.84
CA LEU A 230 -11.49 7.47 -20.65
C LEU A 230 -11.88 7.45 -19.17
N THR A 231 -11.21 6.66 -18.34
CA THR A 231 -11.42 6.69 -16.88
C THR A 231 -11.02 8.05 -16.30
N VAL A 232 -9.84 8.57 -16.66
CA VAL A 232 -9.39 9.89 -16.20
C VAL A 232 -10.34 11.00 -16.69
N SER A 233 -10.74 10.96 -17.97
CA SER A 233 -11.72 11.90 -18.53
C SER A 233 -13.06 11.86 -17.78
N THR A 234 -13.55 10.66 -17.45
CA THR A 234 -14.79 10.46 -16.69
C THR A 234 -14.67 11.02 -15.27
N LEU A 235 -13.58 10.74 -14.56
CA LEU A 235 -13.29 11.27 -13.23
C LEU A 235 -13.24 12.80 -13.23
N ARG A 236 -12.58 13.40 -14.23
CA ARG A 236 -12.48 14.86 -14.36
C ARG A 236 -13.85 15.49 -14.58
N ARG A 237 -14.66 14.94 -15.50
CA ARG A 237 -16.03 15.41 -15.77
C ARG A 237 -16.97 15.20 -14.58
N ALA A 238 -16.72 14.17 -13.78
CA ALA A 238 -17.40 13.95 -12.49
C ALA A 238 -16.91 14.88 -11.36
N SER A 239 -16.09 15.89 -11.68
CA SER A 239 -15.60 16.92 -10.76
C SER A 239 -14.72 16.37 -9.63
N ALA A 240 -13.92 15.34 -9.89
CA ALA A 240 -12.83 14.96 -8.99
C ALA A 240 -11.90 16.16 -8.75
N LYS A 241 -11.44 16.32 -7.51
CA LYS A 241 -10.57 17.44 -7.13
C LYS A 241 -9.16 17.25 -7.70
N ASN A 242 -8.57 16.09 -7.40
CA ASN A 242 -7.27 15.67 -7.90
C ASN A 242 -7.38 14.23 -8.44
N ILE A 243 -6.66 13.93 -9.52
CA ILE A 243 -6.61 12.63 -10.19
C ILE A 243 -5.14 12.21 -10.30
N THR A 244 -4.76 11.18 -9.56
CA THR A 244 -3.46 10.53 -9.67
C THR A 244 -3.60 9.25 -10.48
N ALA A 245 -2.94 9.18 -11.64
CA ALA A 245 -2.83 7.94 -12.41
C ALA A 245 -1.64 7.13 -11.91
N ILE A 246 -1.90 5.96 -11.34
CA ILE A 246 -0.89 4.98 -10.96
C ILE A 246 -0.80 3.98 -12.11
N ILE A 247 0.33 3.94 -12.78
CA ILE A 247 0.57 3.14 -13.99
C ILE A 247 1.68 2.13 -13.66
N PRO A 248 1.34 0.94 -13.11
CA PRO A 248 2.33 -0.03 -12.68
C PRO A 248 3.25 -0.49 -13.81
N TYR A 249 2.73 -0.64 -15.03
CA TYR A 249 3.53 -0.81 -16.24
C TYR A 249 3.15 0.27 -17.25
N TYR A 250 4.13 1.13 -17.59
CA TYR A 250 3.98 2.16 -18.60
C TYR A 250 4.28 1.59 -19.99
N GLY A 251 3.23 1.23 -20.72
CA GLY A 251 3.31 0.83 -22.13
C GLY A 251 3.96 1.92 -22.98
N TYR A 252 4.51 1.53 -24.13
CA TYR A 252 5.30 2.41 -25.01
C TYR A 252 6.59 2.99 -24.39
N SER A 253 6.94 2.67 -23.13
CA SER A 253 8.14 3.19 -22.45
C SER A 253 9.47 2.88 -23.16
N ARG A 254 9.51 1.84 -24.01
CA ARG A 254 10.67 1.50 -24.85
C ARG A 254 10.81 2.35 -26.12
N GLN A 255 9.81 3.17 -26.45
CA GLN A 255 9.79 4.11 -27.57
C GLN A 255 10.02 5.53 -27.05
N ASP A 256 11.11 5.70 -26.30
CA ASP A 256 11.47 6.91 -25.55
C ASP A 256 12.43 7.85 -26.29
N ARG A 257 12.93 7.42 -27.44
CA ARG A 257 13.79 8.23 -28.29
C ARG A 257 13.68 7.76 -29.73
N LYS A 258 14.19 8.59 -30.65
CA LYS A 258 14.48 8.15 -32.01
C LYS A 258 15.77 7.32 -31.99
N ALA A 259 15.64 6.00 -32.13
CA ALA A 259 16.69 5.02 -31.90
C ALA A 259 17.41 4.53 -33.17
N GLY A 260 16.88 4.79 -34.38
CA GLY A 260 17.57 4.30 -35.58
C GLY A 260 17.03 4.70 -36.94
N MET A 261 15.87 5.36 -37.03
CA MET A 261 15.35 5.85 -38.31
C MET A 261 14.83 7.28 -38.18
N ALA A 262 15.18 8.13 -39.15
CA ALA A 262 14.45 9.38 -39.33
C ALA A 262 12.98 9.01 -39.63
N ARG A 263 12.03 9.64 -38.91
CA ARG A 263 10.55 9.52 -39.06
C ARG A 263 9.85 8.46 -38.17
N GLU A 264 10.36 8.19 -36.98
CA GLU A 264 9.63 7.43 -35.94
C GLU A 264 9.05 8.35 -34.84
N PRO A 265 7.94 7.95 -34.18
CA PRO A 265 7.38 8.70 -33.05
C PRO A 265 8.23 8.54 -31.79
N ILE A 266 7.99 9.41 -30.81
CA ILE A 266 8.44 9.20 -29.42
C ILE A 266 7.17 8.85 -28.65
N ALA A 267 6.67 7.63 -28.85
CA ALA A 267 5.33 7.25 -28.39
C ALA A 267 5.17 7.37 -26.88
N ALA A 268 6.23 7.19 -26.09
CA ALA A 268 6.19 7.46 -24.65
C ALA A 268 5.84 8.93 -24.33
N ALA A 269 6.35 9.88 -25.11
CA ALA A 269 6.00 11.30 -24.95
C ALA A 269 4.57 11.59 -25.44
N ASP A 270 4.13 10.93 -26.52
CA ASP A 270 2.76 11.05 -27.02
C ASP A 270 1.75 10.53 -25.98
N VAL A 271 2.03 9.41 -25.32
CA VAL A 271 1.21 8.86 -24.23
C VAL A 271 1.17 9.80 -23.02
N ALA A 272 2.30 10.38 -22.62
CA ALA A 272 2.34 11.40 -21.57
C ALA A 272 1.42 12.57 -21.95
N LYS A 273 1.51 13.07 -23.19
CA LYS A 273 0.67 14.17 -23.65
C LYS A 273 -0.82 13.85 -23.66
N MET A 274 -1.20 12.62 -24.02
CA MET A 274 -2.60 12.18 -23.95
C MET A 274 -3.12 12.16 -22.51
N LEU A 275 -2.33 11.64 -21.56
CA LEU A 275 -2.70 11.60 -20.14
C LEU A 275 -2.91 13.01 -19.55
N GLU A 276 -2.02 13.95 -19.87
CA GLU A 276 -2.19 15.36 -19.48
C GLU A 276 -3.47 15.95 -20.08
N THR A 277 -3.71 15.69 -21.37
CA THR A 277 -4.82 16.27 -22.11
C THR A 277 -6.17 15.82 -21.54
N VAL A 278 -6.29 14.58 -21.08
CA VAL A 278 -7.51 14.09 -20.40
C VAL A 278 -7.64 14.57 -18.95
N GLY A 279 -6.59 15.21 -18.41
CA GLY A 279 -6.63 15.93 -17.14
C GLY A 279 -6.14 15.15 -15.93
N VAL A 280 -5.07 14.35 -16.07
CA VAL A 280 -4.35 13.81 -14.90
C VAL A 280 -3.61 14.94 -14.16
N ASP A 281 -3.60 14.93 -12.83
CA ASP A 281 -2.87 15.90 -12.01
C ASP A 281 -1.51 15.39 -11.51
N LYS A 282 -1.35 14.06 -11.43
CA LYS A 282 -0.11 13.41 -10.99
C LYS A 282 -0.01 12.02 -11.59
N VAL A 283 1.21 11.58 -11.89
CA VAL A 283 1.47 10.21 -12.33
C VAL A 283 2.38 9.49 -11.33
N MET A 284 2.08 8.23 -11.03
CA MET A 284 2.99 7.34 -10.32
C MET A 284 3.27 6.12 -11.20
N CYS A 285 4.54 5.89 -11.55
CA CYS A 285 4.95 4.75 -12.36
C CYS A 285 5.88 3.84 -11.58
N LEU A 286 5.88 2.54 -11.90
CA LEU A 286 6.84 1.60 -11.37
C LEU A 286 7.86 1.27 -12.46
N ASP A 287 9.14 1.46 -12.15
CA ASP A 287 10.31 1.08 -12.96
C ASP A 287 10.25 1.46 -14.46
N LEU A 288 10.05 2.74 -14.77
CA LEU A 288 10.07 3.29 -16.14
C LEU A 288 11.32 2.86 -16.90
N HIS A 289 11.18 2.30 -18.10
CA HIS A 289 12.30 1.80 -18.92
C HIS A 289 13.54 2.72 -18.92
N ASN A 290 13.29 4.02 -19.09
CA ASN A 290 14.26 5.08 -18.90
C ASN A 290 13.71 6.11 -17.92
N ASP A 291 14.55 6.51 -16.97
CA ASP A 291 14.20 7.48 -15.93
C ASP A 291 13.92 8.90 -16.48
N SER A 292 14.45 9.19 -17.68
CA SER A 292 14.23 10.46 -18.39
C SER A 292 12.77 10.67 -18.84
N LEU A 293 11.96 9.61 -18.90
CA LEU A 293 10.52 9.69 -19.27
C LEU A 293 9.74 10.60 -18.34
N ARG A 294 10.21 10.80 -17.11
CA ARG A 294 9.63 11.77 -16.18
C ARG A 294 9.57 13.18 -16.78
N GLY A 295 10.55 13.54 -17.61
CA GLY A 295 10.60 14.83 -18.31
C GLY A 295 9.68 14.94 -19.53
N PHE A 296 8.94 13.89 -19.90
CA PHE A 296 7.91 13.99 -20.94
C PHE A 296 6.60 14.58 -20.43
N PHE A 297 6.40 14.56 -19.12
CA PHE A 297 5.31 15.28 -18.47
C PHE A 297 5.75 16.72 -18.20
N SER A 298 4.80 17.62 -18.34
CA SER A 298 4.91 19.03 -18.00
C SER A 298 5.19 19.21 -16.50
N PRO A 299 5.79 20.35 -16.10
CA PRO A 299 6.05 20.64 -14.69
C PRO A 299 4.80 20.65 -13.81
N ASP A 300 3.62 20.84 -14.39
CA ASP A 300 2.33 20.86 -13.68
C ASP A 300 1.84 19.46 -13.31
N VAL A 301 2.36 18.41 -13.96
CA VAL A 301 2.02 17.01 -13.71
C VAL A 301 3.23 16.28 -13.13
N PRO A 302 3.44 16.31 -11.81
CA PRO A 302 4.56 15.61 -11.18
C PRO A 302 4.48 14.10 -11.42
N VAL A 303 5.66 13.51 -11.63
CA VAL A 303 5.84 12.07 -11.86
C VAL A 303 6.65 11.44 -10.73
N GLU A 304 5.99 10.58 -9.96
CA GLU A 304 6.64 9.74 -8.96
C GLU A 304 7.08 8.43 -9.61
N HIS A 305 8.37 8.12 -9.51
CA HIS A 305 8.94 6.90 -10.08
C HIS A 305 9.36 5.96 -8.95
N LEU A 306 8.56 4.92 -8.73
CA LEU A 306 8.79 3.91 -7.71
C LEU A 306 9.68 2.80 -8.27
N LEU A 307 10.65 2.35 -7.47
CA LEU A 307 11.58 1.28 -7.85
C LEU A 307 11.27 0.01 -7.03
N PRO A 308 10.71 -1.05 -7.64
CA PRO A 308 10.47 -2.31 -6.94
C PRO A 308 11.74 -3.15 -6.71
N GLY A 309 12.82 -2.88 -7.45
CA GLY A 309 14.10 -3.60 -7.34
C GLY A 309 14.63 -3.76 -5.90
N PRO A 310 14.66 -2.69 -5.08
CA PRO A 310 15.00 -2.79 -3.66
C PRO A 310 14.12 -3.74 -2.84
N VAL A 311 12.81 -3.86 -3.14
CA VAL A 311 11.93 -4.84 -2.49
C VAL A 311 12.32 -6.26 -2.91
N ALA A 312 12.63 -6.46 -4.19
CA ALA A 312 13.14 -7.73 -4.70
C ALA A 312 14.50 -8.10 -4.09
N ALA A 313 15.40 -7.15 -3.88
CA ALA A 313 16.68 -7.39 -3.21
C ALA A 313 16.50 -7.94 -1.80
N ALA A 314 15.54 -7.41 -1.05
CA ALA A 314 15.21 -7.95 0.27
C ALA A 314 14.58 -9.35 0.22
N TYR A 315 13.78 -9.65 -0.81
CA TYR A 315 13.28 -11.00 -1.05
C TYR A 315 14.44 -11.97 -1.32
N PHE A 316 15.34 -11.64 -2.23
CA PHE A 316 16.50 -12.48 -2.53
C PHE A 316 17.43 -12.64 -1.33
N HIS A 317 17.57 -11.62 -0.50
CA HIS A 317 18.29 -11.72 0.76
C HIS A 317 17.76 -12.88 1.63
N GLU A 318 16.45 -12.90 1.85
CA GLU A 318 15.78 -13.92 2.69
C GLU A 318 15.68 -15.31 2.06
N GLU A 319 15.82 -15.41 0.72
CA GLU A 319 15.85 -16.69 0.02
C GLU A 319 17.24 -17.30 -0.01
N LEU A 320 18.28 -16.46 0.02
CA LEU A 320 19.68 -16.90 0.02
C LEU A 320 20.25 -17.08 1.42
N GLU A 321 19.61 -16.52 2.46
CA GLU A 321 19.85 -16.91 3.86
C GLU A 321 19.51 -18.40 4.04
N ASP A 322 20.46 -19.20 4.54
CA ASP A 322 20.24 -20.62 4.89
C ASP A 322 20.06 -20.78 6.41
N PRO A 323 18.81 -20.72 6.92
CA PRO A 323 18.55 -20.85 8.35
C PRO A 323 18.81 -22.25 8.91
N SER A 324 19.03 -23.26 8.06
CA SER A 324 19.22 -24.66 8.47
C SER A 324 20.68 -25.03 8.74
N LYS A 325 21.63 -24.18 8.31
CA LYS A 325 23.06 -24.41 8.50
C LYS A 325 23.70 -23.38 9.42
N ASP A 326 23.49 -22.09 9.10
CA ASP A 326 23.99 -20.94 9.86
C ASP A 326 23.29 -19.65 9.36
N PRO A 327 22.51 -18.94 10.20
CA PRO A 327 21.84 -17.69 9.83
C PRO A 327 22.77 -16.58 9.30
N GLU A 328 24.08 -16.65 9.57
CA GLU A 328 25.07 -15.68 9.06
C GLU A 328 25.65 -16.06 7.68
N LYS A 329 25.27 -17.23 7.14
CA LYS A 329 25.84 -17.75 5.90
C LYS A 329 25.06 -17.29 4.67
N PHE A 330 25.33 -16.05 4.26
CA PHE A 330 24.98 -15.53 2.94
C PHE A 330 26.04 -15.92 1.89
N PRO A 331 25.69 -16.44 0.70
CA PRO A 331 26.67 -16.84 -0.31
C PRO A 331 27.39 -15.64 -0.95
N ASP A 332 28.49 -15.89 -1.66
CA ASP A 332 29.10 -14.88 -2.52
C ASP A 332 28.17 -14.60 -3.71
N VAL A 333 27.74 -13.35 -3.82
CA VAL A 333 26.75 -12.92 -4.82
C VAL A 333 27.34 -11.83 -5.71
N THR A 334 27.07 -11.94 -7.01
CA THR A 334 27.25 -10.85 -7.97
C THR A 334 25.92 -10.44 -8.57
N ILE A 335 25.64 -9.13 -8.55
CA ILE A 335 24.51 -8.57 -9.28
C ILE A 335 24.95 -8.29 -10.71
N VAL A 336 24.20 -8.80 -11.69
CA VAL A 336 24.53 -8.69 -13.11
C VAL A 336 23.50 -7.83 -13.80
N ALA A 337 23.88 -6.70 -14.40
CA ALA A 337 22.97 -5.98 -15.28
C ALA A 337 22.86 -6.72 -16.63
N ALA A 338 21.64 -6.98 -17.09
CA ALA A 338 21.39 -7.68 -18.37
C ALA A 338 21.95 -6.91 -19.59
N HIS A 339 22.17 -5.60 -19.44
CA HIS A 339 23.00 -4.79 -20.33
C HIS A 339 23.51 -3.50 -19.66
N GLU A 340 24.41 -2.79 -20.34
CA GLU A 340 25.05 -1.56 -19.84
C GLU A 340 24.04 -0.49 -19.39
N GLY A 341 22.92 -0.33 -20.11
CA GLY A 341 21.83 0.59 -19.75
C GLY A 341 21.10 0.26 -18.43
N HIS A 342 21.36 -0.89 -17.80
CA HIS A 342 20.71 -1.32 -16.55
C HIS A 342 21.67 -1.33 -15.35
N VAL A 343 22.92 -0.89 -15.54
CA VAL A 343 23.91 -0.84 -14.46
C VAL A 343 23.45 0.03 -13.29
N TYR A 344 22.70 1.11 -13.54
CA TYR A 344 22.11 1.92 -12.46
C TYR A 344 21.12 1.11 -11.60
N ARG A 345 20.19 0.38 -12.21
CA ARG A 345 19.24 -0.50 -11.50
C ARG A 345 19.97 -1.59 -10.70
N ALA A 346 20.96 -2.22 -11.32
CA ALA A 346 21.80 -3.20 -10.66
C ALA A 346 22.53 -2.63 -9.43
N LYS A 347 23.00 -1.38 -9.49
CA LYS A 347 23.61 -0.68 -8.35
C LYS A 347 22.62 -0.43 -7.22
N GLU A 348 21.40 0.02 -7.51
CA GLU A 348 20.38 0.25 -6.46
C GLU A 348 19.95 -1.07 -5.79
N PHE A 349 19.78 -2.13 -6.58
CA PHE A 349 19.53 -3.48 -6.06
C PHE A 349 20.69 -3.95 -5.16
N ARG A 350 21.93 -3.82 -5.66
CA ARG A 350 23.17 -4.19 -4.95
C ARG A 350 23.30 -3.48 -3.61
N LYS A 351 23.04 -2.16 -3.55
CA LYS A 351 23.12 -1.37 -2.31
C LYS A 351 22.25 -1.95 -1.18
N VAL A 352 21.03 -2.34 -1.52
CA VAL A 352 20.09 -2.92 -0.55
C VAL A 352 20.58 -4.27 -0.08
N LEU A 353 21.03 -5.12 -1.02
CA LEU A 353 21.53 -6.45 -0.68
C LEU A 353 22.81 -6.40 0.16
N GLN A 354 23.75 -5.51 -0.15
CA GLN A 354 24.94 -5.23 0.66
C GLN A 354 24.57 -4.81 2.08
N LYS A 355 23.60 -3.91 2.22
CA LYS A 355 23.17 -3.45 3.55
C LYS A 355 22.53 -4.57 4.38
N LEU A 356 21.62 -5.33 3.78
CA LEU A 356 20.89 -6.39 4.49
C LEU A 356 21.82 -7.55 4.87
N SER A 357 22.71 -7.95 3.96
CA SER A 357 23.65 -9.07 4.16
C SER A 357 24.88 -8.70 5.00
N GLY A 358 25.23 -7.41 5.07
CA GLY A 358 26.50 -6.95 5.65
C GLY A 358 27.74 -7.38 4.85
N LYS A 359 27.58 -7.90 3.63
CA LYS A 359 28.68 -8.39 2.79
C LYS A 359 28.94 -7.48 1.59
N GLU A 360 30.16 -7.53 1.09
CA GLU A 360 30.45 -7.01 -0.24
C GLU A 360 29.76 -7.90 -1.29
N ILE A 361 29.08 -7.26 -2.23
CA ILE A 361 28.36 -7.94 -3.32
C ILE A 361 29.03 -7.49 -4.60
N GLY A 362 29.33 -8.39 -5.53
CA GLY A 362 29.93 -8.05 -6.81
C GLY A 362 28.95 -7.31 -7.75
N LEU A 363 29.51 -6.67 -8.78
CA LEU A 363 28.73 -6.04 -9.85
C LEU A 363 29.35 -6.41 -11.19
N ALA A 364 28.54 -6.97 -12.06
CA ALA A 364 28.90 -7.29 -13.44
C ALA A 364 27.82 -6.79 -14.41
N TYR A 365 28.11 -6.82 -15.71
CA TYR A 365 27.11 -6.57 -16.74
C TYR A 365 27.46 -7.29 -18.04
N ILE A 366 26.45 -7.56 -18.85
CA ILE A 366 26.64 -8.09 -20.21
C ILE A 366 26.72 -6.91 -21.18
N SER A 367 27.85 -6.75 -21.88
CA SER A 367 28.01 -5.69 -22.89
C SER A 367 27.48 -6.16 -24.24
N LYS A 368 26.49 -5.45 -24.81
CA LYS A 368 26.01 -5.72 -26.16
C LYS A 368 26.75 -4.87 -27.18
N VAL A 369 27.69 -5.44 -27.93
CA VAL A 369 28.31 -4.74 -29.06
C VAL A 369 27.35 -4.75 -30.25
N ARG A 370 26.62 -3.65 -30.46
CA ARG A 370 25.85 -3.45 -31.70
C ARG A 370 26.76 -2.78 -32.73
N GLN A 371 27.11 -3.48 -33.81
CA GLN A 371 27.74 -2.82 -34.96
C GLN A 371 26.69 -2.26 -35.92
N TYR A 372 27.11 -1.28 -36.72
CA TYR A 372 26.34 -0.67 -37.81
C TYR A 372 25.77 -1.73 -38.78
N PRO A 373 24.70 -1.41 -39.52
CA PRO A 373 24.13 -2.33 -40.51
C PRO A 373 25.21 -2.81 -41.50
N GLY A 374 25.38 -4.13 -41.61
CA GLY A 374 26.29 -4.77 -42.58
C GLY A 374 27.52 -5.48 -42.00
N GLN A 375 27.77 -5.43 -40.69
CA GLN A 375 28.81 -6.23 -40.03
C GLN A 375 28.22 -7.34 -39.15
N LYS A 376 28.92 -8.48 -39.06
CA LYS A 376 28.53 -9.59 -38.17
C LYS A 376 28.57 -9.09 -36.72
N SER A 377 27.45 -9.20 -36.01
CA SER A 377 27.37 -8.88 -34.58
C SER A 377 28.40 -9.71 -33.81
N TYR A 378 29.25 -9.05 -33.02
CA TYR A 378 30.03 -9.75 -32.00
C TYR A 378 29.07 -10.33 -30.95
N GLU A 379 29.44 -11.50 -30.43
CA GLU A 379 28.71 -12.12 -29.32
C GLU A 379 28.74 -11.18 -28.10
N PRO A 380 27.63 -11.08 -27.34
CA PRO A 380 27.66 -10.38 -26.06
C PRO A 380 28.81 -10.91 -25.20
N TYR A 381 29.43 -10.04 -24.39
CA TYR A 381 30.51 -10.45 -23.48
C TYR A 381 30.27 -9.94 -22.07
N LEU A 382 30.70 -10.75 -21.10
CA LEU A 382 30.60 -10.44 -19.68
C LEU A 382 31.72 -9.46 -19.27
N VAL A 383 31.35 -8.43 -18.50
CA VAL A 383 32.28 -7.56 -17.79
C VAL A 383 32.05 -7.72 -16.29
N GLY A 384 33.08 -8.14 -15.57
CA GLY A 384 33.03 -8.50 -14.14
C GLY A 384 33.30 -9.99 -13.93
N ASP A 385 33.56 -10.37 -12.68
CA ASP A 385 33.82 -11.76 -12.29
C ASP A 385 32.55 -12.39 -11.71
N VAL A 386 32.26 -13.62 -12.15
CA VAL A 386 31.10 -14.41 -11.75
C VAL A 386 31.46 -15.85 -11.43
N ASP A 387 32.73 -16.24 -11.53
CA ASP A 387 33.16 -17.62 -11.37
C ASP A 387 32.92 -18.09 -9.93
N GLY A 388 32.25 -19.24 -9.79
CA GLY A 388 31.85 -19.80 -8.50
C GLY A 388 30.77 -19.01 -7.74
N GLN A 389 30.30 -17.88 -8.25
CA GLN A 389 29.37 -16.99 -7.54
C GLN A 389 27.89 -17.29 -7.84
N THR A 390 27.02 -16.90 -6.90
CA THR A 390 25.57 -16.81 -7.15
C THR A 390 25.28 -15.50 -7.88
N CYS A 391 24.72 -15.58 -9.08
CA CYS A 391 24.39 -14.42 -9.90
C CYS A 391 22.91 -14.07 -9.82
N ILE A 392 22.59 -12.78 -9.75
CA ILE A 392 21.21 -12.27 -9.91
C ILE A 392 21.20 -11.28 -11.08
N VAL A 393 20.57 -11.66 -12.18
CA VAL A 393 20.44 -10.83 -13.38
C VAL A 393 19.32 -9.80 -13.18
N ILE A 394 19.61 -8.53 -13.45
CA ILE A 394 18.70 -7.39 -13.29
C ILE A 394 18.33 -6.82 -14.65
N ASP A 395 17.04 -6.71 -14.90
CA ASP A 395 16.41 -6.09 -16.07
C ASP A 395 15.16 -5.31 -15.63
N ASP A 396 14.61 -4.41 -16.44
CA ASP A 396 13.31 -3.79 -16.17
C ASP A 396 12.16 -4.63 -16.74
N ILE A 397 12.35 -5.23 -17.92
CA ILE A 397 11.29 -5.91 -18.67
C ILE A 397 11.75 -7.28 -19.20
N ILE A 398 11.00 -8.33 -18.88
CA ILE A 398 11.07 -9.60 -19.62
C ILE A 398 9.87 -9.65 -20.56
N ASN A 399 10.14 -9.53 -21.86
CA ASN A 399 9.11 -9.68 -22.90
C ASN A 399 9.20 -11.03 -23.62
N THR A 400 10.29 -11.30 -24.35
CA THR A 400 10.44 -12.52 -25.16
C THR A 400 11.16 -13.66 -24.46
N GLY A 401 11.76 -13.39 -23.30
CA GLY A 401 12.65 -14.30 -22.57
C GLY A 401 14.05 -14.48 -23.19
N GLU A 402 14.27 -14.03 -24.43
CA GLU A 402 15.50 -14.35 -25.18
C GLU A 402 16.75 -13.67 -24.64
N THR A 403 16.69 -12.36 -24.38
CA THR A 403 17.82 -11.64 -23.77
C THR A 403 18.17 -12.23 -22.41
N MET A 404 17.16 -12.52 -21.58
CA MET A 404 17.36 -13.08 -20.26
C MET A 404 18.00 -14.48 -20.34
N LYS A 405 17.48 -15.35 -21.22
CA LYS A 405 18.04 -16.68 -21.46
C LYS A 405 19.52 -16.62 -21.87
N LEU A 406 19.86 -15.76 -22.84
CA LEU A 406 21.25 -15.58 -23.30
C LEU A 406 22.16 -15.09 -22.17
N CYS A 407 21.71 -14.13 -21.35
CA CYS A 407 22.49 -13.66 -20.21
C CYS A 407 22.76 -14.80 -19.23
N VAL A 408 21.74 -15.59 -18.91
CA VAL A 408 21.84 -16.70 -17.96
C VAL A 408 22.79 -17.80 -18.46
N GLU A 409 22.67 -18.19 -19.73
CA GLU A 409 23.55 -19.18 -20.35
C GLU A 409 25.01 -18.70 -20.38
N GLN A 410 25.23 -17.42 -20.69
CA GLN A 410 26.58 -16.85 -20.67
C GLN A 410 27.19 -16.80 -19.27
N LEU A 411 26.40 -16.49 -18.24
CA LEU A 411 26.86 -16.52 -16.85
C LEU A 411 27.24 -17.94 -16.42
N LYS A 412 26.41 -18.94 -16.76
CA LYS A 412 26.75 -20.34 -16.49
C LYS A 412 28.01 -20.79 -17.22
N ALA A 413 28.17 -20.42 -18.49
CA ALA A 413 29.40 -20.70 -19.25
C ALA A 413 30.64 -20.01 -18.65
N SER A 414 30.46 -18.91 -17.92
CA SER A 414 31.51 -18.16 -17.24
C SER A 414 31.76 -18.63 -15.79
N GLY A 415 31.21 -19.77 -15.37
CA GLY A 415 31.47 -20.38 -14.07
C GLY A 415 30.46 -20.04 -12.96
N ALA A 416 29.38 -19.31 -13.26
CA ALA A 416 28.38 -18.97 -12.24
C ALA A 416 27.75 -20.24 -11.62
N LYS A 417 27.71 -20.28 -10.28
CA LYS A 417 27.21 -21.43 -9.52
C LYS A 417 25.69 -21.54 -9.60
N ASN A 418 24.98 -20.47 -9.25
CA ASN A 418 23.52 -20.34 -9.34
C ASN A 418 23.21 -19.06 -10.13
N VAL A 419 22.13 -19.06 -10.91
CA VAL A 419 21.70 -17.89 -11.66
C VAL A 419 20.21 -17.68 -11.44
N TYR A 420 19.88 -16.56 -10.80
CA TYR A 420 18.54 -16.04 -10.65
C TYR A 420 18.34 -14.83 -11.56
N ALA A 421 17.09 -14.48 -11.82
CA ALA A 421 16.75 -13.26 -12.53
C ALA A 421 15.71 -12.43 -11.77
N TRP A 422 15.79 -11.12 -11.91
CA TRP A 422 14.78 -10.16 -11.51
C TRP A 422 14.45 -9.25 -12.70
N ALA A 423 13.16 -9.09 -12.96
CA ALA A 423 12.67 -7.97 -13.74
C ALA A 423 11.40 -7.41 -13.13
N THR A 424 11.23 -6.09 -13.15
CA THR A 424 10.00 -5.52 -12.62
C THR A 424 8.80 -6.00 -13.43
N HIS A 425 8.86 -5.97 -14.76
CA HIS A 425 7.73 -6.28 -15.63
C HIS A 425 7.92 -7.60 -16.38
N GLY A 426 7.16 -8.63 -16.01
CA GLY A 426 6.99 -9.83 -16.85
C GLY A 426 5.85 -9.61 -17.84
N VAL A 427 6.15 -9.05 -19.01
CA VAL A 427 5.12 -8.64 -19.98
C VAL A 427 4.50 -9.85 -20.67
N PHE A 428 5.30 -10.84 -21.05
CA PHE A 428 4.89 -12.10 -21.70
C PHE A 428 3.70 -11.93 -22.66
N GLY A 429 3.77 -10.93 -23.55
CA GLY A 429 2.59 -10.44 -24.27
C GLY A 429 1.89 -11.55 -25.07
N GLU A 430 0.62 -11.33 -25.42
CA GLU A 430 -0.21 -12.33 -26.11
C GLU A 430 0.40 -12.83 -27.44
N HIS A 431 1.17 -11.97 -28.10
CA HIS A 431 1.93 -12.29 -29.32
C HIS A 431 3.23 -13.06 -29.06
N ASN A 432 3.55 -13.39 -27.80
CA ASN A 432 4.75 -14.10 -27.39
C ASN A 432 4.49 -15.10 -26.25
N LYS A 433 3.57 -16.03 -26.52
CA LYS A 433 3.13 -17.07 -25.57
C LYS A 433 4.26 -17.99 -25.07
N ASN A 434 5.38 -18.06 -25.80
CA ASN A 434 6.49 -18.95 -25.47
C ASN A 434 7.53 -18.30 -24.55
N ALA A 435 7.40 -17.01 -24.21
CA ALA A 435 8.42 -16.31 -23.42
C ALA A 435 8.63 -16.93 -22.03
N ALA A 436 7.54 -17.23 -21.32
CA ALA A 436 7.58 -17.89 -20.03
C ALA A 436 8.13 -19.33 -20.14
N THR A 437 7.70 -20.08 -21.16
CA THR A 437 8.16 -21.44 -21.45
C THR A 437 9.67 -21.49 -21.73
N LYS A 438 10.21 -20.54 -22.49
CA LYS A 438 11.67 -20.46 -22.76
C LYS A 438 12.48 -20.34 -21.49
N LEU A 439 11.99 -19.60 -20.49
CA LEU A 439 12.66 -19.47 -19.20
C LEU A 439 12.50 -20.73 -18.35
N GLN A 440 11.33 -21.38 -18.43
CA GLN A 440 11.09 -22.68 -17.78
C GLN A 440 12.06 -23.76 -18.28
N GLU A 441 12.29 -23.81 -19.60
CA GLU A 441 13.17 -24.77 -20.27
C GLU A 441 14.66 -24.39 -20.19
N CYS A 442 15.00 -23.23 -19.64
CA CYS A 442 16.39 -22.83 -19.46
C CYS A 442 16.97 -23.52 -18.21
N ASP A 443 17.66 -24.63 -18.39
CA ASP A 443 18.28 -25.40 -17.29
C ASP A 443 19.28 -24.57 -16.48
N SER A 444 19.92 -23.62 -17.14
CA SER A 444 20.88 -22.68 -16.53
C SER A 444 20.25 -21.69 -15.55
N LEU A 445 18.92 -21.46 -15.64
CA LEU A 445 18.17 -20.58 -14.77
C LEU A 445 17.61 -21.36 -13.57
N ASP A 446 17.93 -20.90 -12.35
CA ASP A 446 17.33 -21.43 -11.13
C ASP A 446 15.85 -20.98 -11.03
N TYR A 447 15.60 -19.66 -11.03
CA TYR A 447 14.27 -19.07 -11.25
C TYR A 447 14.36 -17.58 -11.62
N ALA A 448 13.33 -17.07 -12.28
CA ALA A 448 13.08 -15.65 -12.49
C ALA A 448 12.00 -15.15 -11.54
N LEU A 449 12.25 -13.99 -10.92
CA LEU A 449 11.28 -13.25 -10.14
C LEU A 449 10.79 -12.06 -10.98
N ILE A 450 9.49 -11.92 -11.13
CA ILE A 450 8.83 -10.76 -11.71
C ILE A 450 7.93 -10.08 -10.69
N SER A 451 7.45 -8.85 -10.91
CA SER A 451 6.38 -8.28 -10.07
C SER A 451 4.97 -8.55 -10.62
N ASN A 452 3.94 -8.27 -9.82
CA ASN A 452 2.55 -8.21 -10.26
C ASN A 452 2.14 -6.86 -10.89
N THR A 453 3.08 -6.09 -11.46
CA THR A 453 2.77 -4.88 -12.25
C THR A 453 2.05 -5.19 -13.58
N VAL A 454 2.21 -6.40 -14.10
CA VAL A 454 1.51 -6.92 -15.27
C VAL A 454 0.74 -8.17 -14.86
N THR A 455 -0.56 -8.18 -15.16
CA THR A 455 -1.41 -9.35 -14.93
C THR A 455 -0.99 -10.47 -15.87
N THR A 456 -0.53 -11.58 -15.30
CA THR A 456 -0.08 -12.78 -16.01
C THR A 456 -0.67 -14.00 -15.33
N LYS A 457 -1.24 -14.92 -16.11
CA LYS A 457 -1.86 -16.17 -15.63
C LYS A 457 -0.99 -17.36 -16.02
N ASP A 458 -1.17 -18.48 -15.33
CA ASP A 458 -0.58 -19.78 -15.66
C ASP A 458 0.96 -19.74 -15.81
N LEU A 459 1.62 -19.07 -14.87
CA LEU A 459 3.07 -18.97 -14.87
C LEU A 459 3.72 -20.33 -14.57
N PRO A 460 4.79 -20.70 -15.29
CA PRO A 460 5.53 -21.93 -15.03
C PRO A 460 6.33 -21.82 -13.72
N GLN A 461 6.74 -22.97 -13.18
CA GLN A 461 7.33 -23.06 -11.84
C GLN A 461 8.59 -22.21 -11.63
N LYS A 462 9.43 -22.03 -12.65
CA LYS A 462 10.62 -21.18 -12.59
C LYS A 462 10.31 -19.68 -12.62
N ILE A 463 9.04 -19.27 -12.70
CA ILE A 463 8.66 -17.86 -12.69
C ILE A 463 7.83 -17.58 -11.44
N LYS A 464 8.44 -16.87 -10.49
CA LYS A 464 7.80 -16.39 -9.26
C LYS A 464 7.34 -14.96 -9.45
N LYS A 465 6.27 -14.56 -8.75
CA LYS A 465 5.71 -13.20 -8.84
C LYS A 465 5.70 -12.50 -7.50
N LEU A 466 6.50 -11.46 -7.34
CA LEU A 466 6.57 -10.59 -6.16
C LEU A 466 5.38 -9.63 -6.13
N ASN A 467 4.66 -9.60 -5.00
CA ASN A 467 3.57 -8.64 -4.81
C ASN A 467 4.12 -7.27 -4.42
N VAL A 468 3.90 -6.26 -5.27
CA VAL A 468 4.34 -4.87 -5.05
C VAL A 468 3.22 -3.96 -4.51
N ALA A 469 2.03 -4.50 -4.22
CA ALA A 469 0.92 -3.73 -3.65
C ALA A 469 1.31 -2.90 -2.42
N PRO A 470 2.14 -3.40 -1.48
CA PRO A 470 2.50 -2.58 -0.33
C PRO A 470 3.40 -1.39 -0.67
N LEU A 471 4.28 -1.50 -1.67
CA LEU A 471 5.08 -0.38 -2.16
C LEU A 471 4.16 0.73 -2.72
N VAL A 472 3.14 0.32 -3.49
CA VAL A 472 2.15 1.23 -4.05
C VAL A 472 1.26 1.85 -2.96
N ALA A 473 0.80 1.05 -2.00
CA ALA A 473 -0.02 1.52 -0.89
C ALA A 473 0.73 2.54 -0.02
N GLU A 474 1.99 2.29 0.31
CA GLU A 474 2.82 3.24 1.05
C GLU A 474 3.03 4.54 0.25
N ALA A 475 3.24 4.47 -1.07
CA ALA A 475 3.36 5.66 -1.91
C ALA A 475 2.07 6.50 -1.94
N ILE A 476 0.91 5.86 -2.03
CA ILE A 476 -0.40 6.54 -1.93
C ILE A 476 -0.55 7.20 -0.56
N ALA A 477 -0.29 6.47 0.52
CA ALA A 477 -0.39 7.00 1.88
C ALA A 477 0.51 8.22 2.08
N ARG A 478 1.76 8.17 1.62
CA ARG A 478 2.68 9.31 1.68
C ARG A 478 2.19 10.49 0.85
N SER A 479 1.66 10.25 -0.34
CA SER A 479 1.06 11.31 -1.15
C SER A 479 -0.14 11.95 -0.44
N LEU A 480 -0.97 11.18 0.25
CA LEU A 480 -2.11 11.70 1.02
C LEU A 480 -1.68 12.50 2.25
N TYR A 481 -0.58 12.11 2.88
CA TYR A 481 -0.03 12.77 4.07
C TYR A 481 1.03 13.83 3.77
N ASN A 482 1.30 14.15 2.50
CA ASN A 482 2.37 15.06 2.06
C ASN A 482 3.75 14.67 2.62
N GLN A 483 4.04 13.37 2.66
CA GLN A 483 5.31 12.82 3.12
C GLN A 483 6.23 12.51 1.94
N SER A 484 7.54 12.48 2.21
CA SER A 484 8.54 12.17 1.18
C SER A 484 8.40 10.75 0.63
N ILE A 485 8.22 10.60 -0.68
CA ILE A 485 8.19 9.30 -1.38
C ILE A 485 9.59 8.68 -1.49
N THR A 486 10.65 9.49 -1.60
CA THR A 486 12.03 8.98 -1.67
C THR A 486 12.43 8.23 -0.39
N GLY A 487 11.77 8.51 0.73
CA GLY A 487 11.99 7.83 2.00
C GLY A 487 11.35 6.43 2.12
N ILE A 488 10.59 5.94 1.13
CA ILE A 488 9.93 4.62 1.21
C ILE A 488 10.94 3.49 1.36
N LEU A 489 12.05 3.60 0.62
CA LEU A 489 13.12 2.62 0.60
C LEU A 489 14.31 3.10 1.42
N ASN A 490 14.10 4.02 2.38
CA ASN A 490 15.19 4.50 3.21
C ASN A 490 15.72 3.35 4.07
N LEU A 491 16.83 2.84 3.58
CA LEU A 491 17.63 1.77 4.15
C LEU A 491 17.97 2.04 5.63
N ASP A 492 18.13 3.29 6.08
CA ASP A 492 18.49 3.61 7.48
C ASP A 492 17.35 3.37 8.46
N THR A 493 16.11 3.37 7.96
CA THR A 493 14.95 2.96 8.74
C THR A 493 14.70 1.45 8.68
N MET A 494 15.42 0.71 7.82
CA MET A 494 15.37 -0.75 7.75
C MET A 494 16.22 -1.35 8.87
N GLY A 495 15.60 -1.54 10.05
CA GLY A 495 16.24 -2.18 11.21
C GLY A 495 16.08 -1.43 12.53
N ALA A 496 15.52 -0.21 12.51
CA ALA A 496 15.32 0.61 13.72
C ALA A 496 14.16 0.13 14.63
N ASP A 497 13.39 -0.90 14.23
CA ASP A 497 12.29 -1.47 15.03
C ASP A 497 12.69 -2.75 15.77
N LYS A 498 13.98 -2.97 16.05
CA LYS A 498 14.41 -4.05 16.95
C LYS A 498 14.03 -3.84 18.42
N ASP A 499 13.53 -2.64 18.79
CA ASP A 499 13.16 -2.30 20.18
C ASP A 499 11.67 -2.00 20.41
N ALA A 500 10.77 -2.21 19.43
CA ALA A 500 9.32 -2.07 19.64
C ALA A 500 8.69 -3.24 20.42
N GLY A 501 9.52 -4.05 21.09
CA GLY A 501 9.12 -5.24 21.85
C GLY A 501 10.09 -5.52 22.99
N LYS A 502 10.29 -4.54 23.88
CA LYS A 502 10.76 -4.78 25.26
C LYS A 502 9.95 -3.94 26.23
#